data_AF-A0ABD0QKK0-F1
#
_entry.id   AF-A0ABD0QKK0-F1
#
_cell.length_a   1.000
_cell.length_b   1.000
_cell.length_c   1.000
_cell.angle_alpha   90.00
_cell.angle_beta   90.00
_cell.angle_gamma   90.00
#
_symmetry.space_group_name_H-M   'P 1'
#
loop_
_entity.id
_entity.type
_entity.pdbx_description
1 polymer ?
#
loop_
_entity_poly.entity_id
_entity_poly.type
_entity_poly.pdbx_seq_one_letter_code
_entity_poly.pdbx_strand_id
1 'polypeptide(L)' 'ILKGLHFLHTRTPPIIHRDLKCDNIFITGPTGSVKIGDLGLATLKRASFAKSVI' A
#
# COMPACT_ATOMS: atom_id res chain seq x y z
N ILE A 1 -3.55 -8.80 -4.82
CA ILE A 1 -2.59 -7.68 -4.68
C ILE A 1 -3.11 -6.39 -5.34
N LEU A 2 -3.33 -6.34 -6.66
CA LEU A 2 -3.79 -5.13 -7.37
C LEU A 2 -5.05 -4.49 -6.76
N LYS A 3 -6.07 -5.28 -6.43
CA LYS A 3 -7.30 -4.79 -5.75
C LYS A 3 -7.01 -4.13 -4.40
N GLY A 4 -6.06 -4.67 -3.63
CA GLY A 4 -5.65 -4.10 -2.35
C GLY A 4 -4.87 -2.80 -2.51
N LEU A 5 -3.95 -2.74 -3.49
CA LEU A 5 -3.21 -1.52 -3.78
C LEU A 5 -4.12 -0.41 -4.30
N HIS A 6 -5.08 -0.77 -5.17
CA HIS A 6 -6.12 0.14 -5.64
C HIS A 6 -6.97 0.68 -4.50
N PHE A 7 -7.34 -0.17 -3.53
CA PHE A 7 -8.07 0.26 -2.33
C PHE A 7 -7.28 1.31 -1.53
N LEU A 8 -5.97 1.09 -1.30
CA LEU A 8 -5.10 2.03 -0.58
C LEU A 8 -4.99 3.37 -1.33
N HIS A 9 -4.81 3.34 -2.64
CA HIS A 9 -4.64 4.55 -3.46
C HIS A 9 -5.93 5.35 -3.66
N THR A 10 -7.10 4.73 -3.52
CA THR A 10 -8.41 5.41 -3.62
C THR A 10 -8.94 5.95 -2.30
N ARG A 11 -8.18 5.85 -1.21
CA ARG A 11 -8.52 6.53 0.05
C ARG A 11 -8.36 8.05 -0.09
N THR A 12 -9.04 8.81 0.76
CA THR A 12 -8.89 10.28 0.84
C THR A 12 -8.48 10.65 2.27
N PRO A 13 -7.21 11.04 2.50
CA PRO A 13 -6.11 11.12 1.54
C PRO A 13 -5.56 9.74 1.10
N PRO A 14 -4.96 9.61 -0.10
CA PRO A 14 -4.42 8.34 -0.59
C PRO A 14 -3.35 7.77 0.34
N ILE A 15 -3.34 6.45 0.52
CA ILE A 15 -2.32 5.75 1.31
C ILE A 15 -1.28 5.17 0.36
N ILE A 16 -0.01 5.57 0.49
CA ILE A 16 1.11 4.98 -0.26
C ILE A 16 1.81 3.96 0.64
N HIS A 17 1.93 2.71 0.19
CA HIS A 17 2.55 1.62 0.95
C HIS A 17 4.06 1.81 1.20
N ARG A 18 4.79 2.32 0.19
CA ARG A 18 6.25 2.55 0.15
C ARG A 18 7.18 1.34 0.32
N ASP A 19 6.74 0.24 0.92
CA ASP A 19 7.53 -1.00 1.05
C ASP A 19 6.77 -2.25 0.55
N LEU A 20 6.25 -2.18 -0.68
CA LEU A 20 5.51 -3.31 -1.26
C LEU A 20 6.50 -4.35 -1.80
N LYS A 21 6.64 -5.46 -1.07
CA LYS A 21 7.46 -6.63 -1.41
C LYS A 21 6.73 -7.92 -1.00
N CYS A 22 7.16 -9.06 -1.53
CA CYS A 22 6.51 -10.35 -1.25
C CYS A 22 6.46 -10.68 0.25
N ASP A 23 7.48 -10.29 1.01
CA ASP A 23 7.55 -10.49 2.47
C ASP A 23 6.41 -9.76 3.22
N ASN A 24 5.89 -8.68 2.63
CA ASN A 24 4.81 -7.86 3.18
C ASN A 24 3.43 -8.23 2.58
N ILE A 25 3.35 -9.34 1.84
CA ILE A 25 2.12 -9.85 1.24
C ILE A 25 1.76 -11.18 1.91
N PHE A 26 0.70 -11.15 2.72
CA PHE A 26 0.29 -12.29 3.54
C PHE A 26 -0.85 -13.05 2.88
N ILE A 27 -0.80 -14.37 2.94
CA ILE A 27 -1.88 -15.25 2.46
C ILE A 27 -2.65 -15.74 3.68
N THR A 28 -3.95 -15.49 3.73
CA THR A 28 -4.83 -15.91 4.82
C THR A 28 -5.68 -17.10 4.42
N GLY A 29 -5.52 -18.19 5.17
CA GLY A 29 -6.45 -19.32 5.25
C GLY A 29 -6.51 -20.27 4.04
N PRO A 30 -7.36 -21.30 4.10
CA PRO A 30 -7.51 -22.33 3.06
C PRO A 30 -7.98 -21.78 1.70
N THR A 31 -8.59 -20.59 1.71
CA THR A 31 -9.15 -19.94 0.52
C THR A 31 -8.11 -19.12 -0.26
N GLY A 32 -6.87 -19.02 0.22
CA GLY A 32 -5.79 -18.34 -0.49
C GLY A 32 -5.98 -16.82 -0.62
N SER A 33 -6.76 -16.21 0.27
CA SER A 33 -7.01 -14.76 0.22
C SER A 33 -5.73 -13.98 0.53
N VAL A 34 -5.39 -13.00 -0.30
CA VAL A 34 -4.14 -12.23 -0.16
C VAL A 34 -4.40 -10.87 0.49
N LYS A 35 -3.67 -10.56 1.56
CA LYS A 35 -3.69 -9.28 2.28
C LYS A 35 -2.34 -8.58 2.16
N ILE A 36 -2.39 -7.26 1.98
CA ILE A 36 -1.21 -6.41 2.01
C ILE A 36 -0.99 -6.02 3.48
N GLY A 37 0.18 -6.32 4.02
CA GLY A 37 0.56 -6.03 5.41
C GLY A 37 1.83 -5.19 5.48
N ASP A 38 2.33 -4.96 6.69
CA ASP A 38 3.42 -4.03 7.00
C ASP A 38 3.27 -2.63 6.40
N LEU A 39 2.36 -1.87 7.00
CA LEU A 39 2.17 -0.45 6.74
C LEU A 39 3.07 0.44 7.62
N GLY A 40 4.13 -0.11 8.23
CA GLY A 40 5.04 0.65 9.10
C GLY A 40 5.74 1.81 8.39
N LEU A 41 5.94 1.66 7.08
CA LEU A 41 6.41 2.71 6.19
C LEU A 41 5.29 3.34 5.37
N ALA A 42 4.00 3.08 5.61
CA ALA A 42 2.96 3.72 4.82
C ALA A 42 2.86 5.22 5.15
N THR A 43 2.49 6.04 4.18
CA THR A 43 2.25 7.48 4.41
C THR A 43 0.97 7.95 3.71
N LEU A 44 0.28 8.90 4.34
CA LEU A 44 -0.83 9.60 3.72
C LEU A 44 -0.27 10.63 2.74
N LYS A 45 -0.64 10.50 1.47
CA LYS A 45 -0.32 11.51 0.46
C LYS A 45 -1.20 12.74 0.72
N ARG A 46 -0.74 13.64 1.59
CA ARG A 46 -1.21 15.04 1.56
C ARG A 46 -0.76 15.62 0.23
N ALA A 47 -1.61 16.41 -0.43
CA ALA A 47 -1.27 17.11 -1.66
C ALA A 47 -0.22 18.21 -1.37
N SER A 48 1.00 17.80 -1.05
CA SER A 48 2.19 18.64 -1.13
C SER A 48 2.88 18.20 -2.41
N PHE A 49 3.12 19.16 -3.30
CA PHE A 49 3.92 18.96 -4.51
C PHE A 49 5.32 18.49 -4.10
N ALA A 50 5.52 17.17 -4.03
CA ALA A 50 6.84 16.60 -3.84
C ALA A 50 7.63 16.84 -5.14
N LYS A 51 8.43 17.90 -5.14
CA LYS A 51 9.41 18.19 -6.20
C LYS A 51 10.39 17.02 -6.20
N SER A 52 10.34 16.19 -7.24
CA SER A 52 11.39 15.19 -7.46
C SER A 52 12.69 15.93 -7.70
N VAL A 53 13.66 15.73 -6.82
CA VAL A 53 15.04 16.17 -7.02
C VAL A 53 15.75 14.95 -7.61
N ILE A 54 16.21 15.11 -8.85
CA ILE A 54 17.10 14.16 -9.53
C ILE A 54 18.53 14.49 -9.10
#